data_AF-A0A1X7IIC2-F1
#
_entry.id   AF-A0A1X7IIC2-F1
#
_cell.length_a   1.000
_cell.length_b   1.000
_cell.length_c   1.000
_cell.angle_alpha   90.00
_cell.angle_beta   90.00
_cell.angle_gamma   90.00
#
_symmetry.space_group_name_H-M   'P 1'
#
loop_
_entity.id
_entity.type
_entity.pdbx_description
1 polymer ?
#
loop_
_entity_poly.entity_id
_entity_poly.type
_entity_poly.pdbx_seq_one_letter_code
_entity_poly.pdbx_strand_id
1 'polypeptide(L)' 'MTEHLFNDYKHRLNALDEDIRKLALKYAEEFYVHKKCTKAEAIDRAITKAEMKKRKL' A
#
# COMPACT_ATOMS: atom_id res chain seq x y z
N MET A 1 11.70 2.83 6.41
CA MET A 1 12.27 1.51 6.07
C MET A 1 11.35 0.68 5.16
N THR A 2 10.03 0.93 5.16
CA THR A 2 9.01 0.21 4.36
C THR A 2 9.01 0.52 2.85
N GLU A 3 9.48 1.69 2.42
CA GLU A 3 9.49 2.07 0.99
C GLU A 3 10.37 1.16 0.13
N HIS A 4 11.45 0.61 0.70
CA HIS A 4 12.33 -0.32 -0.02
C HIS A 4 11.68 -1.69 -0.29
N LEU A 5 10.73 -2.12 0.55
CA LEU A 5 10.05 -3.42 0.40
C LEU A 5 9.18 -3.49 -0.87
N PHE A 6 8.65 -2.34 -1.29
CA PHE A 6 7.72 -2.19 -2.42
C PHE A 6 8.26 -1.26 -3.52
N ASN A 7 9.58 -1.15 -3.64
CA ASN A 7 10.21 -0.28 -4.63
C ASN A 7 9.83 -0.67 -6.08
N ASP A 8 9.59 -1.95 -6.36
CA ASP A 8 9.02 -2.43 -7.63
C ASP A 8 7.64 -1.82 -7.97
N TYR A 9 6.89 -1.41 -6.94
CA TYR A 9 5.57 -0.79 -7.07
C TYR A 9 5.61 0.73 -6.94
N LYS A 10 6.81 1.34 -6.91
CA LYS A 10 6.99 2.77 -6.74
C LYS A 10 6.26 3.58 -7.81
N HIS A 11 6.22 3.11 -9.05
CA HIS A 11 5.47 3.79 -10.12
C HIS A 11 3.96 3.88 -9.81
N ARG A 12 3.33 2.79 -9.34
CA ARG A 12 1.92 2.79 -8.94
C ARG A 12 1.67 3.65 -7.70
N LEU A 13 2.59 3.61 -6.74
CA LEU A 13 2.52 4.40 -5.51
C LEU A 13 2.71 5.91 -5.77
N ASN A 14 3.52 6.29 -6.75
CA ASN A 14 3.79 7.69 -7.08
C ASN A 14 2.64 8.34 -7.87
N ALA A 15 1.77 7.54 -8.47
CA ALA A 15 0.53 8.01 -9.09
C ALA A 15 -0.57 8.34 -8.05
N LEU A 16 -0.37 7.95 -6.79
CA LEU A 16 -1.31 8.22 -5.69
C LEU A 16 -0.94 9.52 -4.98
N ASP A 17 -1.94 10.17 -4.38
CA ASP A 17 -1.72 11.25 -3.43
C ASP A 17 -0.75 10.83 -2.32
N GLU A 18 0.05 11.76 -1.82
CA GLU A 18 1.03 11.48 -0.76
C GLU A 18 0.39 10.81 0.48
N ASP A 19 -0.82 11.22 0.86
CA ASP A 19 -1.53 10.67 2.01
C ASP A 19 -1.99 9.22 1.76
N ILE A 20 -2.51 8.94 0.56
CA ILE A 20 -2.90 7.58 0.14
C ILE A 20 -1.65 6.71 0.05
N ARG A 21 -0.55 7.23 -0.49
CA ARG A 21 0.73 6.52 -0.61
C ARG A 21 1.28 6.11 0.75
N LYS A 22 1.29 7.02 1.74
CA LYS A 22 1.73 6.71 3.12
C LYS A 22 0.85 5.64 3.77
N LEU A 23 -0.47 5.75 3.61
CA LEU A 23 -1.41 4.76 4.14
C LEU A 23 -1.28 3.40 3.44
N ALA A 24 -1.15 3.38 2.12
CA ALA A 24 -0.97 2.17 1.33
C ALA A 24 0.33 1.46 1.71
N LEU A 25 1.44 2.17 1.91
CA LEU A 25 2.67 1.54 2.38
C LEU A 25 2.51 0.87 3.76
N LYS A 26 1.82 1.55 4.69
CA LYS A 26 1.55 1.00 6.02
C LYS A 26 0.67 -0.25 5.97
N TYR A 27 -0.40 -0.22 5.16
CA TYR A 27 -1.27 -1.38 4.99
C TYR A 27 -0.59 -2.51 4.22
N ALA A 28 0.26 -2.20 3.25
CA ALA A 28 0.97 -3.20 2.46
C ALA A 28 1.98 -3.95 3.35
N GLU A 29 2.68 -3.26 4.25
CA GLU A 29 3.54 -3.89 5.25
C GLU A 29 2.75 -4.82 6.18
N GLU A 30 1.60 -4.35 6.69
CA GLU A 30 0.71 -5.16 7.53
C GLU A 30 0.22 -6.41 6.78
N PHE A 31 -0.20 -6.29 5.53
CA PHE A 31 -0.66 -7.42 4.72
C PHE A 31 0.47 -8.38 4.36
N TYR A 32 1.66 -7.88 4.07
CA TYR A 32 2.81 -8.70 3.73
C TYR A 32 3.32 -9.48 4.95
N VAL A 33 3.47 -8.82 6.10
CA VAL A 33 4.02 -9.41 7.32
C VAL A 33 2.99 -10.29 8.04
N HIS A 34 1.78 -9.79 8.27
CA HIS A 34 0.79 -10.49 9.09
C HIS A 34 -0.11 -11.43 8.29
N LYS A 35 -0.46 -11.10 7.04
CA LYS A 35 -1.32 -11.96 6.21
C LYS A 35 -0.56 -12.89 5.27
N LYS A 36 0.78 -12.83 5.27
CA LYS A 36 1.65 -13.62 4.35
C LYS A 36 1.22 -13.47 2.87
N CYS A 37 0.67 -12.32 2.50
CA CYS A 37 0.32 -12.02 1.12
C CYS A 37 1.59 -11.89 0.26
N THR A 38 1.47 -12.12 -1.04
CA THR A 38 2.54 -11.70 -1.96
C THR A 38 2.67 -10.18 -1.97
N LYS A 39 3.83 -9.64 -2.34
CA LYS A 39 4.04 -8.19 -2.42
C LYS A 39 3.01 -7.51 -3.35
N ALA A 40 2.67 -8.16 -4.45
CA ALA A 40 1.65 -7.72 -5.40
C ALA A 40 0.28 -7.58 -4.74
N GLU A 41 -0.18 -8.66 -4.08
CA GLU A 41 -1.49 -8.70 -3.43
C GLU A 41 -1.57 -7.73 -2.25
N ALA A 42 -0.49 -7.61 -1.48
CA ALA A 42 -0.39 -6.67 -0.37
C ALA A 42 -0.55 -5.23 -0.84
N ILE A 43 0.12 -4.84 -1.93
CA ILE A 43 0.03 -3.48 -2.50
C ILE A 43 -1.37 -3.20 -3.04
N ASP A 44 -1.94 -4.10 -3.83
CA ASP A 44 -3.25 -3.87 -4.46
C ASP A 44 -4.36 -3.72 -3.41
N ARG A 45 -4.35 -4.58 -2.38
CA ARG A 45 -5.26 -4.47 -1.21
C ARG A 45 -5.00 -3.22 -0.39
N ALA A 46 -3.74 -2.85 -0.20
CA ALA A 46 -3.38 -1.68 0.58
C ALA A 46 -3.80 -0.36 -0.08
N ILE A 47 -3.62 -0.24 -1.40
CA ILE A 47 -4.07 0.91 -2.17
C ILE A 47 -5.59 1.02 -2.07
N THR A 48 -6.31 -0.07 -2.31
CA THR A 48 -7.78 -0.11 -2.21
C THR A 48 -8.26 0.31 -0.81
N LYS A 49 -7.65 -0.23 0.25
CA LYS A 49 -7.99 0.12 1.63
C LYS A 49 -7.67 1.58 1.95
N ALA A 50 -6.54 2.11 1.47
CA ALA A 50 -6.16 3.51 1.65
C ALA A 50 -7.12 4.47 0.92
N GLU A 51 -7.50 4.15 -0.32
CA GLU A 51 -8.51 4.89 -1.08
C GLU A 51 -9.87 4.90 -0.37
N MET A 52 -10.37 3.74 0.08
CA MET A 52 -11.64 3.66 0.82
C MET A 52 -11.62 4.49 2.10
N LYS A 53 -10.52 4.40 2.86
CA LYS A 53 -10.31 5.17 4.10
C LYS A 53 -10.35 6.68 3.82
N LYS A 54 -9.72 7.14 2.75
CA LYS A 54 -9.70 8.56 2.35
C LYS A 54 -11.07 9.04 1.86
N ARG A 55 -11.82 8.16 1.19
CA ARG A 55 -13.20 8.44 0.75
C ARG A 55 -14.23 8.42 1.88
N LYS A 56 -13.85 8.10 3.13
CA LYS A 56 -14.75 7.95 4.29
C LYS A 56 -15.98 7.06 3.99
N LEU A 57 -15.76 6.01 3.20
CA LEU A 57 -16.69 4.89 3.07
C LEU A 57 -16.46 3.88 4.20
#